data_AF-A0AAW0G3G9-F1
#
_entry.id   AF-A0AAW0G3G9-F1
#
_cell.length_a   1.000
_cell.length_b   1.000
_cell.length_c   1.000
_cell.angle_alpha   90.00
_cell.angle_beta   90.00
_cell.angle_gamma   90.00
#
_symmetry.space_group_name_H-M   'P 1'
#
loop_
_entity.id
_entity.type
_entity.pdbx_description
1 polymer ?
#
loop_
_entity_poly.entity_id
_entity_poly.type
_entity_poly.pdbx_seq_one_letter_code
_entity_poly.pdbx_strand_id
1 'polypeptide(L)'
;MVRSDGTKIECPRHPTLRAALWGMWTSLRKDPYIVLLFPMFFASNWFYTWQFNDYNSALFNIRARSLNNLVYWIAQILGSLGIAFILDRERFSRKCRALAGWSILLVMVFVVHTWAYFYQRHYTRETVNATVVKIDISDKAYIGLIWLYIFCGLLDAMWQTTVYWLMGVMSRNPATLAHFVGFYKGIQSAGAAGVWRADGITLPYMQIFISTWVLLAAGLIFALPMILMRVNEGREEEPNDVPSREKYRSHDIGREGKQ
;
A
#
# COMPACT_ATOMS: atom_id res chain seq x y z
N MET A 1 -17.99 -26.10 8.48
CA MET A 1 -16.53 -26.19 8.57
C MET A 1 -16.17 -25.91 10.03
N VAL A 2 -15.49 -26.83 10.72
CA VAL A 2 -15.17 -26.76 12.16
C VAL A 2 -13.65 -26.80 12.25
N ARG A 3 -13.03 -25.94 13.08
CA ARG A 3 -11.57 -25.96 13.29
C ARG A 3 -11.17 -27.22 14.07
N SER A 4 -9.88 -27.57 14.03
CA SER A 4 -9.30 -28.73 14.74
C SER A 4 -9.50 -28.71 16.26
N ASP A 5 -9.96 -27.59 16.81
CA ASP A 5 -10.28 -27.35 18.23
C ASP A 5 -11.78 -27.52 18.56
N GLY A 6 -12.61 -27.98 17.61
CA GLY A 6 -14.05 -28.18 17.81
C GLY A 6 -14.88 -26.90 17.80
N THR A 7 -14.28 -25.73 17.57
CA THR A 7 -15.00 -24.46 17.50
C THR A 7 -15.70 -24.29 16.14
N LYS A 8 -16.98 -23.88 16.16
CA LYS A 8 -17.71 -23.56 14.93
C LYS A 8 -17.10 -22.33 14.29
N ILE A 9 -16.71 -22.44 13.02
CA ILE A 9 -16.27 -21.29 12.24
C ILE A 9 -17.50 -20.39 12.06
N GLU A 10 -17.47 -19.20 12.66
CA GLU A 10 -18.43 -18.15 12.37
C GLU A 10 -18.24 -17.77 10.89
N CYS A 11 -19.13 -18.24 10.03
CA CYS A 11 -19.18 -17.79 8.65
C CYS A 11 -19.52 -16.29 8.68
N PRO A 12 -18.63 -15.39 8.26
CA PRO A 12 -18.95 -13.98 8.19
C PRO A 12 -20.14 -13.82 7.26
N ARG A 13 -21.27 -13.37 7.79
CA ARG A 13 -22.48 -13.12 6.99
C ARG A 13 -22.12 -12.01 6.00
N HIS A 14 -22.08 -12.32 4.71
CA HIS A 14 -21.74 -11.34 3.68
C HIS A 14 -22.68 -10.14 3.80
N PRO A 15 -22.15 -8.94 4.12
CA PRO A 15 -22.98 -7.75 4.19
C PRO A 15 -23.49 -7.41 2.79
N THR A 16 -24.71 -6.91 2.70
CA THR A 16 -25.21 -6.33 1.45
C THR A 16 -24.37 -5.10 1.08
N LEU A 17 -24.27 -4.77 -0.22
CA LEU A 17 -23.48 -3.62 -0.71
C LEU A 17 -23.75 -2.32 0.07
N ARG A 18 -25.02 -2.07 0.38
CA ARG A 18 -25.45 -0.90 1.18
C ARG A 18 -24.93 -0.97 2.62
N ALA A 19 -24.99 -2.14 3.25
CA ALA A 19 -24.47 -2.35 4.60
C ALA A 19 -22.94 -2.25 4.65
N ALA A 20 -22.24 -2.70 3.60
CA ALA A 20 -20.79 -2.56 3.47
C ALA A 20 -20.38 -1.09 3.31
N LEU A 21 -21.03 -0.33 2.42
CA LEU A 21 -20.76 1.11 2.25
C LEU A 21 -21.08 1.91 3.53
N TRP A 22 -22.16 1.57 4.22
CA TRP A 22 -22.49 2.18 5.51
C TRP A 22 -21.50 1.77 6.62
N GLY A 23 -21.05 0.52 6.61
CA GLY A 23 -20.00 0.00 7.49
C GLY A 23 -18.66 0.70 7.29
N MET A 24 -18.30 0.98 6.04
CA MET A 24 -17.11 1.78 5.69
C MET A 24 -17.23 3.22 6.22
N TRP A 25 -18.37 3.88 6.01
CA TRP A 25 -18.62 5.24 6.50
C TRP A 25 -18.57 5.33 8.03
N THR A 26 -19.19 4.38 8.72
CA THR A 26 -19.18 4.32 10.20
C THR A 26 -17.79 4.02 10.74
N SER A 27 -17.02 3.15 10.09
CA SER A 27 -15.61 2.88 10.46
C SER A 27 -14.73 4.12 10.32
N LEU A 28 -14.94 4.92 9.26
CA LEU A 28 -14.21 6.18 9.05
C LEU A 28 -14.52 7.23 10.12
N ARG A 29 -15.78 7.30 10.57
CA ARG A 29 -16.22 8.18 11.67
C ARG A 29 -15.68 7.73 13.02
N LYS A 30 -15.52 6.43 13.23
CA LYS A 30 -15.03 5.84 14.49
C LYS A 30 -13.51 5.99 14.64
N ASP A 31 -12.76 5.79 13.57
CA ASP A 31 -11.29 5.91 13.55
C ASP A 31 -10.84 7.02 12.56
N PRO A 32 -10.97 8.32 12.91
CA PRO A 32 -10.63 9.42 12.01
C PRO A 32 -9.14 9.43 11.62
N TYR A 33 -8.27 8.77 12.40
CA TYR A 33 -6.85 8.66 12.12
C TYR A 33 -6.51 7.93 10.82
N ILE A 34 -7.42 7.11 10.27
CA ILE A 34 -7.19 6.48 8.96
C ILE A 34 -7.13 7.50 7.82
N VAL A 35 -7.77 8.67 7.99
CA VAL A 35 -7.72 9.75 7.00
C VAL A 35 -6.29 10.26 6.81
N LEU A 36 -5.45 10.21 7.86
CA LEU A 36 -4.03 10.58 7.78
C LEU A 36 -3.22 9.62 6.89
N LEU A 37 -3.72 8.40 6.67
CA LEU A 37 -3.11 7.45 5.73
C LEU A 37 -3.60 7.63 4.28
N PHE A 38 -4.64 8.43 4.02
CA PHE A 38 -5.17 8.58 2.66
C PHE A 38 -4.14 9.07 1.64
N PRO A 39 -3.27 10.06 1.95
CA PRO A 39 -2.20 10.45 1.04
C PRO A 39 -1.22 9.28 0.76
N MET A 40 -0.95 8.45 1.77
CA MET A 40 -0.10 7.27 1.63
C MET A 40 -0.75 6.19 0.74
N PHE A 41 -2.07 6.02 0.84
CA PHE A 41 -2.85 5.11 -0.01
C PHE A 41 -2.89 5.58 -1.45
N PHE A 42 -3.06 6.89 -1.67
CA PHE A 42 -3.10 7.49 -3.00
C PHE A 42 -1.77 7.36 -3.73
N ALA A 43 -0.65 7.63 -3.04
CA ALA A 43 0.69 7.52 -3.62
C ALA A 43 1.07 6.09 -4.02
N SER A 44 0.42 5.06 -3.44
CA SER A 44 0.79 3.65 -3.63
C SER A 44 0.63 3.09 -5.05
N ASN A 45 -0.15 3.74 -5.93
CA ASN A 45 -0.21 3.38 -7.35
C ASN A 45 0.41 4.44 -8.26
N TRP A 46 0.72 5.61 -7.71
CA TRP A 46 1.11 6.78 -8.48
C TRP A 46 2.52 6.62 -9.07
N PHE A 47 3.42 5.96 -8.34
CA PHE A 47 4.80 5.72 -8.81
C PHE A 47 4.89 4.73 -9.98
N TYR A 48 3.91 3.84 -10.16
CA TYR A 48 3.99 2.82 -11.21
C TYR A 48 3.97 3.40 -12.62
N THR A 49 3.20 4.45 -12.85
CA THR A 49 3.12 5.09 -14.17
C THR A 49 4.48 5.66 -14.58
N TRP A 50 5.18 6.30 -13.65
CA TRP A 50 6.53 6.78 -13.90
C TRP A 50 7.51 5.63 -14.14
N GLN A 51 7.52 4.60 -13.28
CA GLN A 51 8.46 3.48 -13.37
C GLN A 51 8.27 2.65 -14.66
N PHE A 52 7.03 2.27 -14.98
CA PHE A 52 6.75 1.40 -16.13
C PHE A 52 6.71 2.16 -17.46
N ASN A 53 6.13 3.37 -17.49
CA ASN A 53 5.95 4.09 -18.75
C ASN A 53 7.09 5.09 -19.00
N ASP A 54 7.29 6.01 -18.06
CA ASP A 54 8.23 7.13 -18.25
C ASP A 54 9.70 6.71 -18.14
N TYR A 55 9.99 5.59 -17.47
CA TYR A 55 11.33 5.05 -17.33
C TYR A 55 11.53 3.78 -18.17
N ASN A 56 10.77 2.71 -17.92
CA ASN A 56 10.98 1.43 -18.60
C ASN A 56 10.57 1.47 -20.09
N SER A 57 9.40 2.02 -20.43
CA SER A 57 8.92 2.10 -21.83
C SER A 57 9.68 3.13 -22.68
N ALA A 58 10.05 4.25 -22.06
CA ALA A 58 10.76 5.35 -22.69
C ALA A 58 12.20 4.98 -23.08
N LEU A 59 12.98 4.41 -22.15
CA LEU A 59 14.43 4.26 -22.33
C LEU A 59 14.85 2.93 -22.97
N PHE A 60 14.07 1.87 -22.78
CA PHE A 60 14.50 0.50 -23.10
C PHE A 60 13.77 -0.13 -24.27
N ASN A 61 14.46 -1.02 -24.98
CA ASN A 61 13.87 -1.83 -26.04
C ASN A 61 12.96 -2.94 -25.44
N ILE A 62 12.21 -3.65 -26.30
CA ILE A 62 11.24 -4.67 -25.85
C ILE A 62 11.91 -5.81 -25.06
N ARG A 63 13.14 -6.20 -25.43
CA ARG A 63 13.89 -7.28 -24.74
C ARG A 63 14.32 -6.85 -23.34
N ALA A 64 14.91 -5.66 -23.23
CA ALA A 64 15.28 -5.05 -21.96
C ALA A 64 14.07 -4.81 -21.06
N ARG A 65 12.94 -4.36 -21.63
CA ARG A 65 11.70 -4.12 -20.86
C ARG A 65 11.13 -5.37 -20.21
N SER A 66 11.12 -6.50 -20.91
CA SER A 66 10.61 -7.75 -20.36
C SER A 66 11.51 -8.27 -19.24
N LEU A 67 12.84 -8.17 -19.41
CA LEU A 67 13.80 -8.52 -18.38
C LEU A 67 13.70 -7.59 -17.16
N ASN A 68 13.61 -6.28 -17.38
CA ASN A 68 13.40 -5.29 -16.32
C ASN A 68 12.16 -5.64 -15.50
N ASN A 69 11.03 -5.96 -16.15
CA ASN A 69 9.81 -6.34 -15.45
C ASN A 69 10.00 -7.60 -14.60
N LEU A 70 10.64 -8.65 -15.12
CA LEU A 70 10.95 -9.85 -14.33
C LEU A 70 11.76 -9.51 -13.08
N VAL A 71 12.82 -8.72 -13.26
CA VAL A 71 13.72 -8.32 -12.18
C VAL A 71 13.01 -7.44 -11.15
N TYR A 72 12.08 -6.58 -11.58
CA TYR A 72 11.25 -5.76 -10.70
C TYR A 72 10.36 -6.60 -9.79
N TRP A 73 9.67 -7.61 -10.34
CA TRP A 73 8.82 -8.49 -9.54
C TRP A 73 9.64 -9.36 -8.58
N ILE A 74 10.83 -9.83 -8.98
CA ILE A 74 11.75 -10.52 -8.08
C ILE A 74 12.20 -9.60 -6.94
N ALA A 75 12.57 -8.36 -7.28
CA ALA A 75 12.95 -7.35 -6.29
C ALA A 75 11.80 -7.07 -5.31
N GLN A 76 10.54 -7.03 -5.75
CA GLN A 76 9.39 -6.89 -4.86
C GLN A 76 9.29 -8.04 -3.84
N ILE A 77 9.49 -9.29 -4.29
CA ILE A 77 9.46 -10.45 -3.38
C ILE A 77 10.50 -10.27 -2.28
N LEU A 78 11.73 -9.92 -2.64
CA LEU A 78 12.80 -9.68 -1.67
C LEU A 78 12.50 -8.48 -0.76
N GLY A 79 11.95 -7.40 -1.31
CA GLY A 79 11.62 -6.18 -0.57
C GLY A 79 10.53 -6.39 0.48
N SER A 80 9.48 -7.13 0.11
CA SER A 80 8.39 -7.48 1.02
C SER A 80 8.89 -8.35 2.17
N LEU A 81 9.69 -9.39 1.89
CA LEU A 81 10.28 -10.25 2.92
C LEU A 81 11.22 -9.46 3.83
N GLY A 82 12.04 -8.58 3.26
CA GLY A 82 13.00 -7.76 4.01
C GLY A 82 12.32 -6.83 5.01
N ILE A 83 11.30 -6.07 4.58
CA ILE A 83 10.59 -5.16 5.49
C ILE A 83 9.69 -5.93 6.47
N ALA A 84 9.05 -7.02 6.03
CA ALA A 84 8.21 -7.84 6.89
C ALA A 84 9.03 -8.42 8.05
N PHE A 85 10.25 -8.89 7.78
CA PHE A 85 11.13 -9.40 8.82
C PHE A 85 11.47 -8.35 9.90
N ILE A 86 11.65 -7.08 9.50
CA ILE A 86 11.88 -5.97 10.44
C ILE A 86 10.61 -5.65 11.20
N LEU A 87 9.50 -5.55 10.48
CA LEU A 87 8.19 -5.20 11.00
C LEU A 87 7.61 -6.29 11.91
N ASP A 88 8.00 -7.55 11.80
CA ASP A 88 7.47 -8.68 12.57
C ASP A 88 8.34 -9.11 13.75
N ARG A 89 9.51 -8.49 13.94
CA ARG A 89 10.38 -8.78 15.08
C ARG A 89 9.69 -8.47 16.41
N GLU A 90 9.25 -9.51 17.11
CA GLU A 90 8.55 -9.42 18.41
C GLU A 90 9.40 -8.85 19.56
N ARG A 91 10.73 -8.86 19.41
CA ARG A 91 11.66 -8.33 20.41
C ARG A 91 11.49 -6.82 20.65
N PHE A 92 10.94 -6.10 19.68
CA PHE A 92 10.78 -4.64 19.76
C PHE A 92 9.32 -4.25 20.03
N SER A 93 9.14 -3.12 20.72
CA SER A 93 7.81 -2.56 20.93
C SER A 93 7.14 -2.23 19.59
N ARG A 94 5.81 -2.31 19.54
CA ARG A 94 5.02 -1.94 18.35
C ARG A 94 5.39 -0.54 17.83
N LYS A 95 5.72 0.39 18.74
CA LYS A 95 6.16 1.75 18.39
C LYS A 95 7.50 1.78 17.68
N CYS A 96 8.47 1.08 18.24
CA CYS A 96 9.79 1.00 17.65
C CYS A 96 9.73 0.33 16.26
N ARG A 97 8.90 -0.70 16.10
CA ARG A 97 8.70 -1.38 14.80
C ARG A 97 8.07 -0.44 13.76
N ALA A 98 7.02 0.28 14.13
CA ALA A 98 6.35 1.24 13.25
C ALA A 98 7.29 2.38 12.82
N LEU A 99 8.02 2.95 13.78
CA LEU A 99 8.97 4.03 13.52
C LEU A 99 10.19 3.55 12.72
N ALA A 100 10.69 2.34 12.97
CA ALA A 100 11.76 1.75 12.18
C ALA A 100 11.33 1.53 10.73
N GLY A 101 10.16 0.93 10.51
CA GLY A 101 9.61 0.74 9.16
C GLY A 101 9.40 2.07 8.43
N TRP A 102 8.82 3.06 9.11
CA TRP A 102 8.64 4.41 8.56
C TRP A 102 9.97 5.10 8.23
N SER A 103 10.97 5.01 9.12
CA SER A 103 12.29 5.63 8.90
C SER A 103 13.03 5.00 7.73
N ILE A 104 12.96 3.67 7.61
CA ILE A 104 13.55 2.94 6.48
C ILE A 104 12.86 3.35 5.18
N LEU A 105 11.53 3.44 5.17
CA LEU A 105 10.79 3.93 4.00
C LEU A 105 11.18 5.35 3.62
N LEU A 106 11.28 6.26 4.60
CA LEU A 106 11.69 7.64 4.35
C LEU A 106 13.04 7.69 3.65
N VAL A 107 14.05 7.01 4.21
CA VAL A 107 15.39 6.95 3.62
C VAL A 107 15.35 6.35 2.22
N MET A 108 14.64 5.24 2.03
CA MET A 108 14.53 4.60 0.72
C MET A 108 13.84 5.49 -0.32
N VAL A 109 12.76 6.18 0.04
CA VAL A 109 12.09 7.13 -0.85
C VAL A 109 13.07 8.21 -1.31
N PHE A 110 13.78 8.85 -0.39
CA PHE A 110 14.73 9.92 -0.74
C PHE A 110 15.91 9.40 -1.55
N VAL A 111 16.52 8.27 -1.19
CA VAL A 111 17.67 7.70 -1.91
C VAL A 111 17.29 7.32 -3.34
N VAL A 112 16.21 6.55 -3.50
CA VAL A 112 15.77 6.07 -4.83
C VAL A 112 15.31 7.23 -5.71
N HIS A 113 14.55 8.18 -5.17
CA HIS A 113 14.08 9.33 -5.97
C HIS A 113 15.21 10.31 -6.28
N THR A 114 16.17 10.52 -5.38
CA THR A 114 17.35 11.34 -5.71
C THR A 114 18.16 10.70 -6.83
N TRP A 115 18.36 9.38 -6.80
CA TRP A 115 19.04 8.66 -7.87
C TRP A 115 18.25 8.71 -9.19
N ALA A 116 16.93 8.52 -9.12
CA ALA A 116 16.04 8.66 -10.27
C ALA A 116 16.08 10.07 -10.87
N TYR A 117 16.14 11.12 -10.04
CA TYR A 117 16.24 12.50 -10.50
C TYR A 117 17.51 12.75 -11.31
N PHE A 118 18.65 12.17 -10.88
CA PHE A 118 19.90 12.27 -11.63
C PHE A 118 19.81 11.67 -13.02
N TYR A 119 19.01 10.61 -13.24
CA TYR A 119 18.75 10.10 -14.59
C TYR A 119 17.68 10.91 -15.32
N GLN A 120 16.57 11.25 -14.65
CA GLN A 120 15.42 11.96 -15.22
C GLN A 120 15.79 13.34 -15.77
N ARG A 121 16.75 14.05 -15.18
CA ARG A 121 17.22 15.35 -15.71
C ARG A 121 17.89 15.25 -17.09
N HIS A 122 18.35 14.05 -17.47
CA HIS A 122 19.05 13.82 -18.73
C HIS A 122 18.13 13.41 -19.87
N TYR A 123 16.83 13.16 -19.62
CA TYR A 123 15.88 12.82 -20.66
C TYR A 123 14.52 13.52 -20.49
N THR A 124 14.00 14.04 -21.59
CA THR A 124 12.68 14.65 -21.74
C THR A 124 11.84 13.86 -22.76
N ARG A 125 10.52 14.07 -22.76
CA ARG A 125 9.61 13.44 -23.74
C ARG A 125 10.02 13.68 -25.18
N GLU A 126 10.49 14.89 -25.46
CA GLU A 126 10.94 15.29 -26.80
C GLU A 126 12.21 14.54 -27.20
N THR A 127 13.19 14.44 -26.30
CA THR A 127 14.43 13.67 -26.56
C THR A 127 14.16 12.18 -26.72
N VAL A 128 13.21 11.61 -25.99
CA VAL A 128 12.85 10.19 -26.11
C VAL A 128 12.14 9.91 -27.44
N ASN A 129 11.22 10.78 -27.86
CA ASN A 129 10.56 10.64 -29.16
C ASN A 129 11.51 10.86 -30.34
N ALA A 130 12.54 11.71 -30.17
CA ALA A 130 13.58 11.94 -31.17
C ALA A 130 14.63 10.82 -31.23
N THR A 131 14.78 10.02 -30.17
CA THR A 131 15.79 8.96 -30.08
C THR A 131 15.26 7.65 -30.64
N VAL A 132 15.75 7.27 -31.82
CA VAL A 132 15.36 6.01 -32.49
C VAL A 132 15.99 4.78 -31.83
N VAL A 133 17.17 4.94 -31.19
CA VAL A 133 17.93 3.83 -30.58
C VAL A 133 17.61 3.75 -29.09
N LYS A 134 16.84 2.74 -28.71
CA LYS A 134 16.56 2.40 -27.30
C LYS A 134 17.66 1.51 -26.72
N ILE A 135 17.89 1.63 -25.43
CA ILE A 135 18.92 0.87 -24.70
C ILE A 135 18.57 -0.63 -24.72
N ASP A 136 19.53 -1.45 -25.12
CA ASP A 136 19.45 -2.91 -25.08
C ASP A 136 20.15 -3.49 -23.84
N ILE A 137 19.89 -4.76 -23.55
CA ILE A 137 20.49 -5.51 -22.44
C ILE A 137 22.02 -5.57 -22.56
N SER A 138 22.54 -5.54 -23.80
CA SER A 138 23.97 -5.65 -24.09
C SER A 138 24.73 -4.34 -23.87
N ASP A 139 24.03 -3.22 -23.67
CA ASP A 139 24.66 -1.91 -23.52
C ASP A 139 25.24 -1.73 -22.11
N LYS A 140 26.45 -1.16 -22.02
CA LYS A 140 27.10 -0.91 -20.72
C LYS A 140 26.27 0.02 -19.81
N ALA A 141 25.47 0.91 -20.40
CA ALA A 141 24.57 1.81 -19.68
C ALA A 141 23.40 1.09 -19.00
N TYR A 142 23.04 -0.11 -19.47
CA TYR A 142 21.94 -0.91 -18.94
C TYR A 142 22.12 -1.24 -17.45
N ILE A 143 23.35 -1.54 -17.04
CA ILE A 143 23.66 -2.00 -15.67
C ILE A 143 23.26 -0.95 -14.63
N GLY A 144 23.60 0.33 -14.84
CA GLY A 144 23.23 1.39 -13.90
C GLY A 144 21.71 1.59 -13.81
N LEU A 145 21.03 1.49 -14.95
CA LEU A 145 19.60 1.74 -15.04
C LEU A 145 18.75 0.60 -14.49
N ILE A 146 19.20 -0.66 -14.62
CA ILE A 146 18.49 -1.82 -14.03
C ILE A 146 18.63 -1.85 -12.51
N TRP A 147 19.77 -1.42 -11.95
CA TRP A 147 19.91 -1.30 -10.50
C TRP A 147 18.91 -0.31 -9.92
N LEU A 148 18.73 0.85 -10.54
CA LEU A 148 17.67 1.77 -10.12
C LEU A 148 16.29 1.10 -10.18
N TYR A 149 16.01 0.33 -11.23
CA TYR A 149 14.73 -0.37 -11.38
C TYR A 149 14.50 -1.44 -10.30
N ILE A 150 15.56 -2.16 -9.88
CA ILE A 150 15.53 -3.08 -8.74
C ILE A 150 15.15 -2.33 -7.45
N PHE A 151 15.81 -1.20 -7.18
CA PHE A 151 15.52 -0.41 -5.98
C PHE A 151 14.13 0.21 -6.00
N CYS A 152 13.60 0.58 -7.17
CA CYS A 152 12.20 0.98 -7.33
C CYS A 152 11.24 -0.15 -6.93
N GLY A 153 11.49 -1.39 -7.39
CA GLY A 153 10.67 -2.55 -7.02
C GLY A 153 10.77 -2.91 -5.54
N LEU A 154 11.96 -2.79 -4.95
CA LEU A 154 12.16 -2.93 -3.50
C LEU A 154 11.32 -1.90 -2.74
N LEU A 155 11.46 -0.61 -3.09
CA LEU A 155 10.73 0.48 -2.43
C LEU A 155 9.21 0.28 -2.49
N ASP A 156 8.69 -0.13 -3.65
CA ASP A 156 7.27 -0.41 -3.84
C ASP A 156 6.77 -1.52 -2.89
N ALA A 157 7.43 -2.68 -2.89
CA ALA A 157 7.05 -3.76 -1.99
C ALA A 157 7.15 -3.33 -0.51
N MET A 158 8.21 -2.60 -0.15
CA MET A 158 8.37 -2.09 1.20
C MET A 158 7.22 -1.15 1.60
N TRP A 159 6.80 -0.28 0.68
CA TRP A 159 5.69 0.64 0.88
C TRP A 159 4.39 -0.11 1.12
N GLN A 160 4.04 -1.03 0.23
CA GLN A 160 2.79 -1.80 0.33
C GLN A 160 2.74 -2.63 1.61
N THR A 161 3.81 -3.37 1.91
CA THR A 161 3.87 -4.21 3.11
C THR A 161 3.75 -3.37 4.39
N THR A 162 4.40 -2.20 4.45
CA THR A 162 4.29 -1.30 5.61
C THR A 162 2.88 -0.74 5.75
N VAL A 163 2.23 -0.36 4.65
CA VAL A 163 0.83 0.11 4.67
C VAL A 163 -0.11 -0.97 5.21
N TYR A 164 0.03 -2.22 4.74
CA TYR A 164 -0.76 -3.34 5.24
C TYR A 164 -0.49 -3.62 6.72
N TRP A 165 0.77 -3.54 7.13
CA TRP A 165 1.14 -3.70 8.53
C TRP A 165 0.53 -2.60 9.42
N LEU A 166 0.58 -1.34 8.98
CA LEU A 166 -0.03 -0.21 9.71
C LEU A 166 -1.54 -0.41 9.87
N MET A 167 -2.26 -0.83 8.82
CA MET A 167 -3.69 -1.16 8.92
C MET A 167 -3.95 -2.31 9.90
N GLY A 168 -3.10 -3.35 9.89
CA GLY A 168 -3.18 -4.48 10.83
C GLY A 168 -2.94 -4.08 12.29
N VAL A 169 -2.16 -3.03 12.53
CA VAL A 169 -1.94 -2.48 13.88
C VAL A 169 -3.15 -1.67 14.37
N MET A 170 -3.95 -1.10 13.47
CA MET A 170 -5.09 -0.23 13.84
C MET A 170 -6.28 -0.98 14.42
N SER A 171 -6.64 -2.13 13.86
CA SER A 171 -7.81 -2.89 14.30
C SER A 171 -7.55 -4.39 14.28
N ARG A 172 -8.06 -5.08 15.31
CA ARG A 172 -8.05 -6.55 15.43
C ARG A 172 -9.31 -7.19 14.86
N ASN A 173 -10.36 -6.40 14.63
CA ASN A 173 -11.61 -6.91 14.08
C ASN A 173 -11.43 -7.10 12.56
N PRO A 174 -11.56 -8.34 12.04
CA PRO A 174 -11.44 -8.60 10.61
C PRO A 174 -12.43 -7.79 9.77
N ALA A 175 -13.61 -7.46 10.29
CA ALA A 175 -14.62 -6.67 9.58
C ALA A 175 -14.15 -5.22 9.37
N THR A 176 -13.63 -4.57 10.41
CA THR A 176 -13.07 -3.22 10.31
C THR A 176 -11.83 -3.19 9.42
N LEU A 177 -10.96 -4.20 9.54
CA LEU A 177 -9.78 -4.32 8.69
C LEU A 177 -10.17 -4.49 7.20
N ALA A 178 -11.21 -5.26 6.90
CA ALA A 178 -11.73 -5.40 5.55
C ALA A 178 -12.20 -4.05 4.97
N HIS A 179 -12.85 -3.20 5.78
CA HIS A 179 -13.19 -1.85 5.37
C HIS A 179 -11.95 -0.99 5.07
N PHE A 180 -10.91 -1.08 5.90
CA PHE A 180 -9.65 -0.35 5.69
C PHE A 180 -8.94 -0.77 4.41
N VAL A 181 -8.87 -2.07 4.14
CA VAL A 181 -8.33 -2.60 2.87
C VAL A 181 -9.17 -2.14 1.68
N GLY A 182 -10.50 -2.07 1.82
CA GLY A 182 -11.40 -1.51 0.82
C GLY A 182 -11.10 -0.04 0.52
N PHE A 183 -10.92 0.80 1.54
CA PHE A 183 -10.50 2.19 1.36
C PHE A 183 -9.13 2.32 0.70
N TYR A 184 -8.16 1.53 1.16
CA TYR A 184 -6.82 1.50 0.58
C TYR A 184 -6.89 1.21 -0.92
N LYS A 185 -7.57 0.13 -1.32
CA LYS A 185 -7.69 -0.25 -2.74
C LYS A 185 -8.52 0.74 -3.55
N GLY A 186 -9.58 1.30 -2.99
CA GLY A 186 -10.40 2.32 -3.66
C GLY A 186 -9.61 3.59 -3.97
N ILE A 187 -8.91 4.15 -2.98
CA ILE A 187 -8.10 5.36 -3.14
C ILE A 187 -6.88 5.08 -4.02
N GLN A 188 -6.23 3.93 -3.85
CA GLN A 188 -5.13 3.46 -4.71
C GLN A 188 -5.57 3.40 -6.19
N SER A 189 -6.79 2.95 -6.46
CA SER A 189 -7.33 2.86 -7.82
C SER A 189 -7.67 4.25 -8.39
N ALA A 190 -8.21 5.15 -7.57
CA ALA A 190 -8.48 6.53 -7.97
C ALA A 190 -7.17 7.29 -8.31
N GLY A 191 -6.12 7.11 -7.51
CA GLY A 191 -4.79 7.66 -7.80
C GLY A 191 -4.23 7.14 -9.13
N ALA A 192 -4.36 5.83 -9.37
CA ALA A 192 -3.98 5.22 -10.65
C ALA A 192 -4.72 5.87 -11.82
N ALA A 193 -6.05 5.92 -11.78
CA ALA A 193 -6.85 6.50 -12.86
C ALA A 193 -6.41 7.94 -13.19
N GLY A 194 -6.10 8.74 -12.15
CA GLY A 194 -5.58 10.10 -12.31
C GLY A 194 -4.22 10.15 -13.02
N VAL A 195 -3.23 9.40 -12.52
CA VAL A 195 -1.85 9.46 -13.07
C VAL A 195 -1.76 8.84 -14.46
N TRP A 196 -2.51 7.76 -14.75
CA TRP A 196 -2.54 7.15 -16.08
C TRP A 196 -3.20 8.09 -17.09
N ARG A 197 -4.22 8.85 -16.68
CA ARG A 197 -4.81 9.89 -17.53
C ARG A 197 -3.84 11.05 -17.74
N ALA A 198 -3.14 11.48 -16.69
CA ALA A 198 -2.12 12.53 -16.72
C ALA A 198 -0.97 12.18 -17.69
N ASP A 199 -0.53 10.94 -17.68
CA ASP A 199 0.45 10.41 -18.64
C ASP A 199 -0.13 10.33 -20.07
N GLY A 200 -1.40 9.92 -20.21
CA GLY A 200 -2.11 9.87 -21.49
C GLY A 200 -2.38 11.22 -22.16
N ILE A 201 -2.46 12.33 -21.41
CA ILE A 201 -2.46 13.70 -21.97
C ILE A 201 -1.05 14.24 -22.25
N THR A 202 -0.05 13.37 -22.14
CA THR A 202 1.35 13.63 -22.43
C THR A 202 2.07 14.64 -21.53
N LEU A 203 1.71 14.71 -20.25
CA LEU A 203 2.40 15.60 -19.31
C LEU A 203 3.91 15.33 -19.23
N PRO A 204 4.76 16.37 -19.14
CA PRO A 204 6.22 16.19 -19.08
C PRO A 204 6.64 15.17 -18.01
N TYR A 205 7.58 14.28 -18.35
CA TYR A 205 8.07 13.24 -17.44
C TYR A 205 8.55 13.79 -16.09
N MET A 206 9.18 14.98 -16.09
CA MET A 206 9.63 15.63 -14.87
C MET A 206 8.47 16.04 -13.95
N GLN A 207 7.31 16.44 -14.50
CA GLN A 207 6.15 16.80 -13.68
C GLN A 207 5.52 15.56 -13.05
N ILE A 208 5.41 14.46 -13.80
CA ILE A 208 4.93 13.18 -13.28
C ILE A 208 5.89 12.68 -12.19
N PHE A 209 7.20 12.73 -12.44
CA PHE A 209 8.22 12.37 -11.47
C PHE A 209 8.16 13.18 -10.17
N ILE A 210 8.13 14.52 -10.27
CA ILE A 210 8.04 15.40 -9.09
C ILE A 210 6.73 15.14 -8.34
N SER A 211 5.62 14.94 -9.04
CA SER A 211 4.34 14.63 -8.39
C SER A 211 4.41 13.34 -7.58
N THR A 212 5.05 12.29 -8.09
CA THR A 212 5.30 11.04 -7.35
C THR A 212 6.12 11.29 -6.10
N TRP A 213 7.23 12.01 -6.22
CA TRP A 213 8.13 12.25 -5.09
C TRP A 213 7.45 13.07 -3.98
N VAL A 214 6.75 14.13 -4.36
CA VAL A 214 6.00 14.98 -3.41
C VAL A 214 4.88 14.20 -2.73
N LEU A 215 4.12 13.37 -3.48
CA LEU A 215 3.04 12.57 -2.90
C LEU A 215 3.56 11.49 -1.94
N LEU A 216 4.69 10.85 -2.24
CA LEU A 216 5.32 9.89 -1.34
C LEU A 216 5.85 10.56 -0.07
N ALA A 217 6.53 11.70 -0.21
CA ALA A 217 7.03 12.47 0.92
C ALA A 217 5.88 12.98 1.81
N ALA A 218 4.85 13.56 1.20
CA ALA A 218 3.64 13.99 1.90
C ALA A 218 2.97 12.81 2.60
N GLY A 219 2.81 11.67 1.92
CA GLY A 219 2.25 10.45 2.49
C GLY A 219 2.96 10.00 3.76
N LEU A 220 4.29 10.05 3.78
CA LEU A 220 5.08 9.73 4.97
C LEU A 220 4.93 10.77 6.08
N ILE A 221 4.89 12.06 5.74
CA ILE A 221 4.71 13.14 6.72
C ILE A 221 3.34 13.04 7.39
N PHE A 222 2.26 12.80 6.63
CA PHE A 222 0.91 12.62 7.17
C PHE A 222 0.77 11.31 7.95
N ALA A 223 1.50 10.25 7.58
CA ALA A 223 1.50 9.00 8.33
C ALA A 223 2.21 9.09 9.68
N LEU A 224 3.18 10.00 9.85
CA LEU A 224 3.98 10.11 11.09
C LEU A 224 3.12 10.44 12.33
N PRO A 225 2.24 11.47 12.34
CA PRO A 225 1.36 11.74 13.47
C PRO A 225 0.50 10.53 13.86
N MET A 226 -0.02 9.79 12.86
CA MET A 226 -0.79 8.57 13.12
C MET A 226 0.07 7.51 13.84
N ILE A 227 1.31 7.30 13.37
CA ILE A 227 2.25 6.36 13.99
C ILE A 227 2.64 6.80 15.40
N LEU A 228 2.73 8.09 15.70
CA LEU A 228 3.11 8.55 17.04
C LEU A 228 1.93 8.47 18.03
N MET A 229 0.72 8.83 17.59
CA MET A 229 -0.46 8.88 18.46
C MET A 229 -1.02 7.48 18.75
N ARG A 230 -1.35 6.70 17.71
CA ARG A 230 -2.13 5.47 17.86
C ARG A 230 -1.35 4.31 18.50
N VAL A 231 -0.05 4.36 18.32
CA VAL A 231 0.86 3.33 18.82
C VAL A 231 1.25 3.61 20.27
N ASN A 232 1.04 4.85 20.77
CA ASN A 232 1.22 5.25 22.16
C ASN A 232 0.09 4.78 23.08
N GLU A 233 -1.15 4.76 22.59
CA GLU A 233 -2.31 4.32 23.33
C GLU A 233 -2.27 2.79 23.51
N GLY A 234 -1.90 2.37 24.72
CA GLY A 234 -2.16 1.02 25.17
C GLY A 234 -3.67 0.78 25.13
N ARG A 235 -4.13 0.04 24.12
CA ARG A 235 -5.42 -0.68 24.03
C ARG A 235 -6.47 -0.19 25.03
N GLU A 236 -7.25 0.81 24.67
CA GLU A 236 -8.63 0.78 25.14
C GLU A 236 -9.31 -0.37 24.40
N GLU A 237 -9.76 -1.36 25.17
CA GLU A 237 -10.54 -2.48 24.70
C GLU A 237 -11.73 -1.92 23.91
N GLU A 238 -11.76 -2.12 22.59
CA GLU A 238 -13.04 -2.05 21.91
C GLU A 238 -13.91 -3.12 22.58
N PRO A 239 -15.07 -2.75 23.18
CA PRO A 239 -15.97 -3.74 23.73
C PRO A 239 -16.28 -4.70 22.60
N ASN A 240 -16.26 -5.99 22.91
CA ASN A 240 -16.72 -7.04 22.01
C ASN A 240 -18.16 -6.71 21.58
N ASP A 241 -18.32 -5.96 20.49
CA ASP A 241 -19.55 -5.91 19.72
C ASP A 241 -19.67 -7.23 18.97
N VAL A 242 -19.90 -8.28 19.75
CA VAL A 242 -20.59 -9.49 19.32
C VAL A 242 -22.04 -9.31 19.78
N PRO A 243 -22.91 -8.61 19.03
CA PRO A 243 -24.32 -8.68 19.31
C PRO A 243 -24.83 -10.03 18.82
N SER A 244 -24.77 -11.06 19.68
CA SER A 244 -25.75 -12.17 19.71
C SER A 244 -25.29 -13.34 20.59
N ARG A 245 -25.38 -13.20 21.92
CA ARG A 245 -25.55 -14.39 22.77
C ARG A 245 -26.68 -14.35 23.78
N GLU A 246 -27.36 -13.22 23.97
CA GLU A 246 -28.37 -13.14 25.04
C GLU A 246 -29.76 -12.68 24.59
N LYS A 247 -29.91 -12.09 23.40
CA LYS A 247 -31.22 -11.59 22.94
C LYS A 247 -32.12 -12.63 22.27
N TYR A 248 -31.65 -13.85 22.02
CA TYR A 248 -32.43 -14.93 21.39
C TYR A 248 -32.71 -16.13 22.30
N ARG A 249 -32.13 -16.20 23.50
CA ARG A 249 -32.40 -17.31 24.42
C ARG A 249 -33.68 -17.12 25.25
N SER A 250 -34.23 -15.90 25.31
CA SER A 250 -35.48 -15.61 26.02
C SER A 250 -36.75 -15.78 25.17
N HIS A 251 -36.63 -16.02 23.86
CA HIS A 251 -37.81 -16.18 22.99
C HIS A 251 -38.19 -17.63 22.67
N ASP A 252 -37.30 -18.60 22.89
CA ASP A 252 -37.53 -20.02 22.55
C ASP A 252 -37.74 -20.96 23.76
N ILE A 253 -37.65 -20.47 25.00
CA ILE A 253 -37.91 -21.30 26.21
C ILE A 253 -39.35 -21.11 26.74
N GLY A 254 -40.18 -20.34 26.03
CA GLY A 254 -41.56 -20.02 26.45
C GLY A 254 -42.69 -20.73 25.70
N ARG A 255 -42.40 -21.60 24.72
CA ARG A 255 -43.42 -22.17 23.82
C ARG A 255 -43.41 -23.71 23.66
N GLU A 256 -42.74 -24.43 24.55
CA GLU A 256 -42.85 -25.92 24.63
C GLU A 256 -43.57 -26.38 25.90
N GLY A 257 -44.62 -25.67 26.32
CA GLY A 257 -45.39 -26.05 27.49
C GLY A 257 -46.73 -25.35 27.58
N LYS A 258 -47.65 -25.67 26.67
CA LYS A 258 -49.11 -25.75 26.92
C LYS A 258 -49.86 -26.05 25.61
N GLN A 259 -50.61 -27.16 25.69
CA GLN A 259 -51.63 -27.71 24.78
C GLN A 259 -51.15 -28.41 23.52
#